data_AF-A0A540N410-F1
#
_entry.id   AF-A0A540N410-F1
#
_cell.length_a   1.000
_cell.length_b   1.000
_cell.length_c   1.000
_cell.angle_alpha   90.00
_cell.angle_beta   90.00
_cell.angle_gamma   90.00
#
_symmetry.space_group_name_H-M   'P 1'
#
loop_
_entity.id
_entity.type
_entity.pdbx_description
1 polymer ?
#
loop_
_entity_poly.entity_id
_entity_poly.type
_entity_poly.pdbx_seq_one_letter_code
_entity_poly.pdbx_strand_id
1 'polypeptide(L)'
;MGEELSGLSANDLQNLESQLEMSLKGVRTKKNQIFNDEIKELNQKGSFIHQENIELHKKLDLVSKENEKLQKKVYKARDVNRGNKSSQPPYSINNEDDLHAPTHLQLSQPQIQT
;
A
#
# COMPACT_ATOMS: atom_id res chain seq x y z
N MET A 1 -9.51 28.78 37.56
CA MET A 1 -10.96 28.70 37.22
C MET A 1 -11.83 28.25 38.40
N GLY A 2 -11.28 27.53 39.40
CA GLY A 2 -11.94 27.32 40.70
C GLY A 2 -11.30 28.14 41.84
N GLU A 3 -10.66 29.25 41.49
CA GLU A 3 -9.95 30.12 42.43
C GLU A 3 -10.79 31.38 42.65
N GLU A 4 -10.61 32.05 43.80
CA GLU A 4 -11.35 33.28 44.17
C GLU A 4 -12.88 33.12 44.22
N LEU A 5 -13.37 31.94 44.63
CA LEU A 5 -14.81 31.70 44.82
C LEU A 5 -15.37 32.36 46.11
N SER A 6 -14.49 32.89 46.96
CA SER A 6 -14.87 33.61 48.18
C SER A 6 -15.63 34.89 47.85
N GLY A 7 -16.91 34.95 48.20
CA GLY A 7 -17.80 36.08 47.91
C GLY A 7 -18.96 35.75 46.97
N LEU A 8 -18.97 34.58 46.35
CA LEU A 8 -20.11 34.08 45.59
C LEU A 8 -21.19 33.51 46.51
N SER A 9 -22.46 33.75 46.17
CA SER A 9 -23.57 33.08 46.84
C SER A 9 -23.68 31.62 46.40
N ALA A 10 -24.44 30.81 47.15
CA ALA A 10 -24.72 29.43 46.77
C ALA A 10 -25.35 29.32 45.36
N ASN A 11 -26.19 30.30 44.99
CA ASN A 11 -26.83 30.34 43.68
C ASN A 11 -25.81 30.65 42.56
N ASP A 12 -24.87 31.56 42.80
CA ASP A 12 -23.83 31.90 41.83
C ASP A 12 -22.89 30.71 41.59
N LEU A 13 -22.54 29.98 42.66
CA LEU A 13 -21.74 28.77 42.56
C LEU A 13 -22.46 27.67 41.76
N GLN A 14 -23.76 27.48 42.01
CA GLN A 14 -24.57 26.49 41.27
C GLN A 14 -24.66 26.84 39.78
N ASN A 15 -24.83 28.12 39.45
CA ASN A 15 -24.85 28.57 38.05
C ASN A 15 -23.49 28.35 37.37
N LEU A 16 -22.38 28.66 38.07
CA LEU A 16 -21.03 28.44 37.56
C LEU A 16 -20.75 26.96 37.32
N GLU A 17 -21.14 26.09 38.25
CA GLU A 17 -21.02 24.63 38.11
C GLU A 17 -21.79 24.14 36.88
N SER A 18 -23.05 24.56 36.72
CA SER A 18 -23.88 24.20 35.57
C SER A 18 -23.27 24.65 34.24
N GLN A 19 -22.73 25.87 34.19
CA GLN A 19 -22.07 26.40 32.99
C GLN A 19 -20.81 25.59 32.64
N LEU A 20 -20.00 25.23 33.64
CA LEU A 20 -18.81 24.41 33.45
C LEU A 20 -19.17 23.00 33.00
N GLU A 21 -20.20 22.38 33.59
CA GLU A 21 -20.68 21.06 33.20
C GLU A 21 -21.15 21.05 31.74
N MET A 22 -21.98 22.02 31.36
CA MET A 22 -22.46 22.16 29.98
C MET A 22 -21.31 22.36 28.99
N SER A 23 -20.37 23.26 29.32
CA SER A 23 -19.21 23.53 28.47
C SER A 23 -18.32 22.29 28.31
N LEU A 24 -18.01 21.60 29.41
CA LEU A 24 -17.20 20.38 29.40
C LEU A 24 -17.86 19.26 28.60
N LYS A 25 -19.18 19.10 28.75
CA LYS A 25 -19.97 18.15 27.94
C LYS A 25 -19.86 18.50 26.46
N GLY A 26 -20.02 19.77 26.10
CA GLY A 26 -19.88 20.25 24.72
C GLY A 26 -18.50 19.93 24.13
N VAL A 27 -17.43 20.22 24.89
CA VAL A 27 -16.04 19.92 24.48
C VAL A 27 -15.85 18.41 24.29
N ARG A 28 -16.31 17.57 25.23
CA ARG A 28 -16.21 16.12 25.13
C ARG A 28 -16.98 15.57 23.93
N THR A 29 -18.20 16.01 23.71
CA THR A 29 -19.01 15.59 22.56
C THR A 29 -18.32 15.97 21.24
N LYS A 30 -17.82 17.20 21.11
CA LYS A 30 -17.10 17.63 19.91
C LYS A 30 -15.83 16.82 19.68
N LYS A 31 -15.04 16.57 20.73
CA LYS A 31 -13.82 15.75 20.64
C LYS A 31 -14.14 14.33 20.18
N ASN A 32 -15.16 13.71 20.77
CA ASN A 32 -15.58 12.35 20.41
C ASN A 32 -16.10 12.28 18.98
N GLN A 33 -16.86 13.30 18.54
CA GLN A 33 -17.35 13.36 17.16
C GLN A 33 -16.18 13.41 16.16
N ILE A 34 -15.21 14.31 16.37
CA ILE A 34 -14.03 14.44 15.51
C ILE A 34 -13.27 13.12 15.43
N PHE A 35 -12.97 12.49 16.58
CA PHE A 35 -12.24 11.22 16.58
C PHE A 35 -13.04 10.10 15.92
N ASN A 36 -14.34 10.02 16.14
CA ASN A 36 -15.17 9.01 15.50
C ASN A 36 -15.20 9.19 13.97
N ASP A 37 -15.24 10.44 13.51
CA ASP A 37 -15.23 10.74 12.08
C ASP A 37 -13.87 10.42 11.45
N GLU A 38 -12.76 10.78 12.11
CA GLU A 38 -11.40 10.46 11.68
C GLU A 38 -11.16 8.94 11.64
N ILE A 39 -11.60 8.20 12.67
CA ILE A 39 -11.52 6.73 12.69
C ILE A 39 -12.30 6.12 11.53
N LYS A 40 -13.50 6.62 11.23
CA LYS A 40 -14.31 6.13 10.11
C LYS A 40 -13.62 6.41 8.77
N GLU A 41 -13.10 7.61 8.57
CA GLU A 41 -12.40 7.99 7.35
C GLU A 41 -11.15 7.13 7.12
N LEU A 42 -10.33 6.96 8.15
CA LEU A 42 -9.13 6.13 8.09
C LEU A 42 -9.45 4.66 7.78
N ASN A 43 -10.50 4.12 8.40
CA ASN A 43 -10.95 2.75 8.10
C ASN A 43 -11.41 2.61 6.65
N GLN A 44 -12.20 3.55 6.13
CA GLN A 44 -12.66 3.53 4.74
C GLN A 44 -11.48 3.60 3.76
N LYS A 45 -10.53 4.50 4.01
CA LYS A 45 -9.31 4.62 3.20
C LYS A 45 -8.47 3.35 3.25
N GLY A 46 -8.31 2.75 4.44
CA GLY A 46 -7.61 1.49 4.63
C GLY A 46 -8.26 0.35 3.83
N SER A 47 -9.59 0.20 3.91
CA SER A 47 -10.31 -0.80 3.12
C SER A 47 -10.18 -0.59 1.62
N PHE A 48 -10.24 0.66 1.15
CA PHE A 48 -10.09 0.99 -0.27
C PHE A 48 -8.70 0.63 -0.80
N ILE A 49 -7.64 1.05 -0.10
CA ILE A 49 -6.26 0.73 -0.48
C ILE A 49 -6.01 -0.77 -0.46
N HIS A 50 -6.54 -1.48 0.55
CA HIS A 50 -6.41 -2.93 0.63
C HIS A 50 -7.06 -3.62 -0.58
N GLN A 51 -8.26 -3.18 -0.96
CA GLN A 51 -8.96 -3.71 -2.14
C GLN A 51 -8.19 -3.44 -3.43
N GLU A 52 -7.68 -2.22 -3.61
CA GLU A 52 -6.85 -1.86 -4.78
C GLU A 52 -5.58 -2.72 -4.86
N ASN A 53 -4.89 -2.93 -3.74
CA ASN A 53 -3.72 -3.80 -3.68
C ASN A 53 -4.04 -5.24 -4.09
N ILE A 54 -5.17 -5.80 -3.63
CA ILE A 54 -5.61 -7.14 -4.04
C ILE A 54 -5.80 -7.20 -5.56
N GLU A 55 -6.41 -6.18 -6.17
CA GLU A 55 -6.63 -6.11 -7.61
C GLU A 55 -5.32 -5.97 -8.39
N LEU A 56 -4.40 -5.15 -7.90
CA LEU A 56 -3.08 -4.98 -8.50
C LEU A 56 -2.26 -6.28 -8.45
N HIS A 57 -2.28 -6.99 -7.32
CA HIS A 57 -1.63 -8.31 -7.21
C HIS A 57 -2.19 -9.31 -8.21
N LYS A 58 -3.52 -9.38 -8.36
CA LYS A 58 -4.16 -10.24 -9.36
C LYS A 58 -3.73 -9.89 -10.79
N LYS A 59 -3.66 -8.60 -11.12
CA LYS A 59 -3.18 -8.14 -12.45
C LYS A 59 -1.72 -8.51 -12.67
N LEU A 60 -0.87 -8.34 -11.66
CA LEU A 60 0.54 -8.70 -11.72
C LEU A 60 0.73 -10.20 -11.96
N ASP A 61 -0.05 -11.04 -11.29
CA ASP A 61 -0.01 -12.50 -11.48
C ASP A 61 -0.37 -12.90 -12.91
N LEU A 62 -1.36 -12.25 -13.52
CA LEU A 62 -1.76 -12.50 -14.91
C LEU A 62 -0.66 -12.10 -15.89
N VAL A 63 -0.10 -10.90 -15.73
CA VAL A 63 1.00 -10.40 -16.57
C VAL A 63 2.23 -11.30 -16.45
N SER A 64 2.55 -11.76 -15.23
CA SER A 64 3.69 -12.65 -14.99
C SER A 64 3.53 -13.99 -15.72
N LYS A 65 2.34 -14.60 -15.65
CA LYS A 65 2.02 -15.83 -16.38
C LYS A 65 2.07 -15.66 -17.90
N GLU A 66 1.59 -14.53 -18.41
CA GLU A 66 1.67 -14.23 -19.84
C GLU A 66 3.13 -14.04 -20.29
N ASN A 67 3.92 -13.30 -19.51
CA ASN A 67 5.34 -13.09 -19.77
C ASN A 67 6.12 -14.41 -19.81
N GLU A 68 5.89 -15.32 -18.85
CA GLU A 68 6.49 -16.65 -18.88
C GLU A 68 6.13 -17.44 -20.16
N LYS A 69 4.86 -17.37 -20.59
CA LYS A 69 4.39 -18.04 -21.81
C LYS A 69 5.06 -17.44 -23.06
N LEU A 70 5.20 -16.11 -23.11
CA LEU A 70 5.88 -15.43 -24.21
C LEU A 70 7.38 -15.76 -24.24
N GLN A 71 8.07 -15.74 -23.10
CA GLN A 71 9.48 -16.14 -23.01
C GLN A 71 9.69 -17.58 -23.50
N LYS A 72 8.83 -18.52 -23.08
CA LYS A 72 8.86 -19.91 -23.58
C LYS A 72 8.66 -19.99 -25.10
N LYS A 73 7.77 -19.17 -25.68
CA LYS A 73 7.58 -19.12 -27.15
C LYS A 73 8.79 -18.54 -27.88
N VAL A 74 9.39 -17.47 -27.36
CA VAL A 74 10.60 -16.86 -27.96
C VAL A 74 11.76 -17.84 -27.96
N TYR A 75 11.95 -18.58 -26.86
CA TYR A 75 12.96 -19.63 -26.78
C TYR A 75 12.74 -20.72 -27.84
N LYS A 76 11.52 -21.28 -27.93
CA LYS A 76 11.18 -22.29 -28.93
C LYS A 76 11.32 -21.80 -30.38
N ALA A 77 10.95 -20.55 -30.68
CA ALA A 77 11.09 -19.99 -32.02
C ALA A 77 12.56 -19.82 -32.44
N ARG A 78 13.48 -19.58 -31.49
CA ARG A 78 14.93 -19.52 -31.76
C ARG A 78 15.52 -20.88 -32.11
N ASP A 79 15.07 -21.97 -31.48
CA ASP A 79 15.51 -23.33 -31.81
C ASP A 79 15.09 -23.76 -33.23
N VAL A 80 13.86 -23.44 -33.65
CA VAL A 80 13.40 -23.75 -35.01
C VAL A 80 14.15 -22.92 -36.06
N ASN A 81 14.51 -21.67 -35.76
CA ASN A 81 15.33 -20.85 -36.65
C ASN A 81 16.81 -21.31 -36.72
N ARG A 82 17.33 -21.98 -35.68
CA ARG A 82 18.66 -22.61 -35.72
C ARG A 82 18.70 -23.81 -36.68
N GLY A 83 17.60 -24.55 -36.80
CA GLY A 83 17.45 -25.66 -37.77
C GLY A 83 17.40 -25.22 -39.24
N ASN A 84 16.94 -24.00 -39.52
CA ASN A 84 16.82 -23.46 -40.89
C ASN A 84 18.10 -22.80 -41.44
N LYS A 85 19.18 -22.71 -40.65
CA LYS A 85 20.46 -22.11 -41.09
C LYS A 85 21.49 -23.13 -41.61
N SER A 86 21.15 -24.41 -41.73
CA SER A 86 22.13 -25.46 -42.11
C SER A 86 22.56 -25.46 -43.59
N SER A 87 22.27 -24.40 -44.35
CA SER A 87 22.66 -24.29 -45.77
C SER A 87 23.60 -23.13 -46.09
N GLN A 88 24.34 -22.57 -45.12
CA GLN A 88 25.34 -21.52 -45.41
C GLN A 88 26.78 -21.92 -45.05
N PRO A 89 27.79 -21.48 -45.85
CA PRO A 89 29.13 -22.07 -45.92
C PRO A 89 30.02 -21.69 -44.73
N PRO A 90 31.15 -22.41 -44.50
CA PRO A 90 31.85 -22.46 -43.21
C PRO A 90 32.85 -21.32 -43.00
N TYR A 91 32.49 -20.07 -43.27
CA TYR A 91 33.37 -18.92 -43.00
C TYR A 91 32.59 -17.71 -42.50
N SER A 92 32.33 -17.64 -41.19
CA SER A 92 32.00 -16.38 -40.52
C SER A 92 32.27 -16.46 -39.02
N ILE A 93 33.39 -15.83 -38.67
CA ILE A 93 33.80 -15.19 -37.41
C ILE A 93 32.91 -15.51 -36.20
N ASN A 94 33.49 -16.27 -35.26
CA ASN A 94 32.97 -16.44 -33.91
C ASN A 94 32.97 -15.08 -33.20
N ASN A 95 31.79 -14.58 -32.82
CA ASN A 95 31.67 -13.51 -31.83
C ASN A 95 30.52 -13.87 -30.87
N GLU A 96 30.83 -13.77 -29.58
CA GLU A 96 29.91 -13.67 -28.44
C GLU A 96 29.08 -14.90 -28.09
N ASP A 97 29.78 -15.92 -27.58
CA ASP A 97 29.27 -16.66 -26.42
C ASP A 97 29.48 -15.80 -25.15
N ASP A 98 28.44 -15.74 -24.31
CA ASP A 98 28.47 -15.39 -22.87
C ASP A 98 27.92 -14.02 -22.38
N LEU A 99 26.78 -13.55 -22.91
CA LEU A 99 26.03 -12.45 -22.28
C LEU A 99 24.52 -12.73 -22.19
N HIS A 100 24.11 -13.78 -21.48
CA HIS A 100 22.72 -13.87 -21.01
C HIS A 100 22.61 -14.62 -19.68
N ALA A 101 23.12 -14.00 -18.62
CA ALA A 101 22.70 -14.35 -17.26
C ALA A 101 21.20 -14.06 -17.10
N PRO A 102 20.38 -14.99 -16.56
CA PRO A 102 18.99 -14.71 -16.22
C PRO A 102 18.96 -13.62 -15.15
N THR A 103 18.28 -12.51 -15.42
CA THR A 103 17.97 -11.51 -14.39
C THR A 103 17.03 -12.15 -13.36
N HIS A 104 17.61 -12.77 -12.33
CA HIS A 104 16.89 -13.21 -11.14
C HIS A 104 16.49 -11.98 -10.32
N LEU A 105 15.28 -11.48 -10.57
CA LEU A 105 14.64 -10.49 -9.71
C LEU A 105 14.19 -11.20 -8.42
N GLN A 106 15.05 -11.21 -7.39
CA GLN A 106 14.69 -11.71 -6.07
C GLN A 106 13.87 -10.67 -5.30
N LEU A 107 12.72 -11.09 -4.78
CA LEU A 107 11.85 -10.30 -3.91
C LEU A 107 12.53 -10.00 -2.58
N SER A 108 12.69 -8.73 -2.23
CA SER A 108 13.03 -8.31 -0.87
C SER A 108 11.81 -8.57 0.04
N GLN A 109 11.97 -9.39 1.08
CA GLN A 109 10.91 -9.60 2.06
C GLN A 109 10.72 -8.36 2.93
N PRO A 110 9.49 -8.04 3.37
CA PRO A 110 9.23 -6.92 4.26
C PRO A 110 9.89 -7.17 5.63
N GLN A 111 10.82 -6.30 6.03
CA GLN A 111 11.36 -6.31 7.38
C GLN A 111 10.26 -5.87 8.35
N ILE A 112 9.73 -6.82 9.12
CA ILE A 112 8.91 -6.53 10.30
C ILE A 112 9.87 -6.02 11.37
N GLN A 113 9.87 -4.72 11.62
CA GLN A 113 10.53 -4.14 12.80
C GLN A 113 9.59 -4.31 14.00
N THR A 114 10.06 -5.06 15.00
CA THR A 114 9.49 -5.15 16.35
C THR A 114 9.76 -3.90 17.17
#